data_AF-A0A9E3BLN9-F1
#
_entry.id   AF-A0A9E3BLN9-F1
#
_cell.length_a   1.000
_cell.length_b   1.000
_cell.length_c   1.000
_cell.angle_alpha   90.00
_cell.angle_beta   90.00
_cell.angle_gamma   90.00
#
_symmetry.space_group_name_H-M   'P 1'
#
loop_
_entity.id
_entity.type
_entity.pdbx_description
1 polymer ?
#
loop_
_entity_poly.entity_id
_entity_poly.type
_entity_poly.pdbx_seq_one_letter_code
_entity_poly.pdbx_strand_id
1 'polypeptide(L)'
;VSNPYLSQIERGLRKPSADVLKQLAKALRVSAEVLYVQAGILEPSESSEVRDAIVTDTAITERQKQVLLDTYTSFVEHNEAAGEGTACVDPG
;
A
#
# COMPACT_ATOMS: atom_id res chain seq x y z
N VAL A 1 0.35 -33.94 9.34
CA VAL A 1 -0.40 -33.25 10.40
C VAL A 1 -0.15 -31.76 10.20
N SER A 2 -1.16 -31.00 9.77
CA SER A 2 -1.02 -29.54 9.63
C SER A 2 -0.87 -28.91 11.00
N ASN A 3 0.09 -27.99 11.12
CA ASN A 3 0.38 -27.26 12.34
C ASN A 3 -0.88 -26.45 12.76
N PRO A 4 -1.30 -26.47 14.04
CA PRO A 4 -2.45 -25.71 14.53
C PRO A 4 -2.49 -24.24 14.09
N TYR A 5 -1.32 -23.62 13.91
CA TYR A 5 -1.18 -22.24 13.44
C TYR A 5 -1.60 -22.05 11.97
N LEU A 6 -1.26 -23.00 11.09
CA LEU A 6 -1.61 -22.98 9.66
C LEU A 6 -3.12 -23.13 9.45
N SER A 7 -3.78 -23.97 10.25
CA SER A 7 -5.23 -24.18 10.16
C SER A 7 -6.05 -22.95 10.56
N GLN A 8 -5.48 -22.02 11.32
CA GLN A 8 -6.14 -20.76 11.70
C GLN A 8 -6.06 -19.71 10.58
N ILE A 9 -4.97 -19.70 9.82
CA ILE A 9 -4.82 -18.84 8.62
C ILE A 9 -5.75 -19.34 7.51
N GLU A 10 -5.79 -20.65 7.26
CA GLU A 10 -6.67 -21.27 6.25
C GLU A 10 -8.18 -21.08 6.51
N ARG A 11 -8.56 -20.76 7.76
CA ARG A 11 -9.95 -20.48 8.18
C ARG A 11 -10.31 -19.00 8.25
N GLY A 12 -9.38 -18.10 7.88
CA GLY A 12 -9.61 -16.65 7.91
C GLY A 12 -9.77 -16.05 9.31
N LEU A 13 -9.42 -16.79 10.37
CA LEU A 13 -9.64 -16.38 11.78
C LEU A 13 -8.60 -15.38 12.30
N ARG A 14 -7.52 -15.12 11.54
CA ARG A 14 -6.50 -14.11 11.82
C ARG A 14 -5.91 -13.59 10.52
N LYS A 15 -5.83 -12.26 10.38
CA LYS A 15 -4.98 -11.65 9.33
C LYS A 15 -3.51 -11.99 9.63
N PRO A 16 -2.73 -12.52 8.68
CA PRO A 16 -1.29 -12.72 8.87
C PRO A 16 -0.60 -11.38 9.18
N SER A 17 0.39 -11.38 10.06
CA SER A 17 1.15 -10.15 10.36
C SER A 17 2.00 -9.71 9.17
N ALA A 18 2.36 -8.43 9.14
CA ALA A 18 3.22 -7.86 8.09
C ALA A 18 4.55 -8.63 7.96
N ASP A 19 5.15 -9.07 9.06
CA ASP A 19 6.39 -9.86 9.05
C ASP A 19 6.23 -11.22 8.37
N VAL A 20 5.09 -11.88 8.57
CA VAL A 20 4.77 -13.16 7.91
C VAL A 20 4.58 -12.95 6.41
N LEU A 21 3.84 -11.91 6.03
CA LEU A 21 3.61 -11.56 4.63
C LEU A 21 4.92 -11.18 3.92
N LYS A 22 5.84 -10.47 4.59
CA LYS A 22 7.19 -10.17 4.08
C LYS A 22 8.02 -11.42 3.81
N GLN A 23 7.96 -12.40 4.72
CA GLN A 23 8.65 -13.69 4.57
C GLN A 23 8.08 -14.50 3.41
N LEU A 24 6.74 -14.51 3.26
CA LEU A 24 6.06 -15.15 2.13
C LEU A 24 6.43 -14.50 0.79
N ALA A 25 6.45 -13.16 0.73
CA ALA A 25 6.87 -12.41 -0.46
C ALA A 25 8.27 -12.82 -0.92
N LYS A 26 9.21 -12.92 0.02
CA LYS A 26 10.59 -13.36 -0.25
C LYS A 26 10.65 -14.81 -0.75
N ALA A 27 9.92 -15.73 -0.11
CA ALA A 27 9.91 -17.14 -0.49
C ALA A 27 9.29 -17.37 -1.88
N LEU A 28 8.25 -16.62 -2.20
CA LEU A 28 7.51 -16.69 -3.47
C LEU A 28 8.11 -15.79 -4.56
N ARG A 29 9.11 -14.98 -4.24
CA ARG A 29 9.74 -13.98 -5.13
C ARG A 29 8.74 -12.99 -5.74
N VAL A 30 7.75 -12.58 -4.95
CA VAL A 30 6.76 -11.56 -5.31
C VAL A 30 6.95 -10.32 -4.43
N SER A 31 6.37 -9.19 -4.82
CA SER A 31 6.42 -7.97 -3.98
C SER A 31 5.62 -8.17 -2.69
N ALA A 32 6.20 -7.73 -1.57
CA ALA A 32 5.49 -7.72 -0.28
C ALA A 32 4.29 -6.76 -0.30
N GLU A 33 4.38 -5.70 -1.09
CA GLU A 33 3.31 -4.72 -1.32
C GLU A 33 2.02 -5.40 -1.79
N VAL A 34 2.10 -6.27 -2.80
CA VAL A 34 0.95 -7.02 -3.33
C VAL A 34 0.27 -7.85 -2.24
N LEU A 35 1.06 -8.48 -1.37
CA LEU A 35 0.53 -9.28 -0.28
C LEU A 35 -0.08 -8.42 0.84
N TYR A 36 0.46 -7.22 1.08
CA TYR A 36 -0.09 -6.27 2.04
C TYR A 36 -1.41 -5.68 1.57
N VAL A 37 -1.54 -5.37 0.27
CA VAL A 37 -2.78 -4.93 -0.36
C VAL A 37 -3.86 -6.01 -0.22
N GLN A 38 -3.55 -7.25 -0.58
CA GLN A 38 -4.48 -8.37 -0.48
C GLN A 38 -4.92 -8.66 0.97
N ALA A 39 -4.03 -8.42 1.94
CA ALA A 39 -4.34 -8.56 3.36
C ALA A 39 -5.13 -7.36 3.94
N GLY A 40 -5.32 -6.30 3.15
CA GLY A 40 -5.90 -5.02 3.60
C GLY A 40 -5.10 -4.41 4.75
N ILE A 41 -3.77 -4.56 4.70
CA ILE A 41 -2.78 -3.88 5.57
C ILE A 41 -2.27 -2.62 4.87
N LEU A 42 -2.24 -2.65 3.54
CA LEU A 42 -1.96 -1.52 2.68
C LEU A 42 -3.20 -1.30 1.81
N GLU A 43 -3.57 -0.05 1.57
CA GLU A 43 -4.55 0.23 0.51
C GLU A 43 -3.89 -0.05 -0.84
N PRO A 44 -4.59 -0.67 -1.80
CA PRO A 44 -4.09 -0.71 -3.16
C PRO A 44 -3.77 0.73 -3.55
N SER A 45 -2.53 1.02 -3.95
CA SER A 45 -2.32 2.25 -4.70
C SER A 45 -3.16 2.08 -5.95
N GLU A 46 -4.26 2.82 -6.04
CA GLU A 46 -4.98 2.90 -7.30
C GLU A 46 -3.96 3.29 -8.35
N SER A 47 -3.97 2.60 -9.50
CA SER A 47 -3.32 3.12 -10.70
C SER A 47 -3.82 4.54 -10.87
N SER A 48 -3.02 5.50 -10.45
CA SER A 48 -3.47 6.88 -10.39
C SER A 48 -3.52 7.35 -11.82
N GLU A 49 -4.74 7.52 -12.35
CA GLU A 49 -4.97 8.05 -13.70
C GLU A 49 -4.18 9.36 -13.91
N VAL A 50 -3.99 10.14 -12.84
CA VAL A 50 -3.16 11.35 -12.83
C VAL A 50 -1.67 11.02 -13.01
N ARG A 51 -1.12 10.05 -12.27
CA ARG A 51 0.28 9.63 -12.45
C ARG A 51 0.51 9.08 -13.86
N ASP A 52 -0.42 8.27 -14.36
CA ASP A 52 -0.33 7.69 -15.71
C ASP A 52 -0.41 8.79 -16.80
N ALA A 53 -1.28 9.78 -16.62
CA ALA A 53 -1.35 10.94 -17.51
C ALA A 53 -0.03 11.74 -17.52
N ILE A 54 0.61 11.94 -16.36
CA ILE A 54 1.91 12.64 -16.27
C ILE A 54 3.01 11.86 -16.98
N VAL A 55 3.08 10.53 -16.76
CA VAL A 55 4.12 9.68 -17.36
C VAL A 55 3.98 9.62 -18.89
N THR A 56 2.74 9.56 -19.39
CA THR A 56 2.45 9.44 -20.82
C THR A 56 2.48 10.77 -21.58
N ASP A 57 2.53 11.92 -20.89
CA ASP A 57 2.58 13.24 -21.50
C ASP A 57 3.85 13.44 -22.33
N THR A 58 3.69 13.76 -23.61
CA THR A 58 4.79 14.01 -24.56
C THR A 58 5.23 15.48 -24.62
N ALA A 59 4.47 16.40 -24.03
CA ALA A 59 4.75 17.85 -24.05
C ALA A 59 5.82 18.26 -23.02
N ILE A 60 6.09 17.42 -22.02
CA ILE A 60 7.01 17.70 -20.92
C ILE A 60 8.19 16.71 -20.89
N THR A 61 9.33 17.21 -20.43
CA THR A 61 10.55 16.40 -20.29
C THR A 61 10.45 15.42 -19.13
N GLU A 62 11.23 14.34 -19.18
CA GLU A 62 11.30 13.36 -18.08
C GLU A 62 11.64 14.02 -16.74
N ARG A 63 12.53 15.03 -16.73
CA ARG A 63 12.84 15.77 -15.49
C ARG A 63 11.62 16.52 -14.95
N GLN A 64 10.79 17.11 -15.80
CA GLN A 64 9.58 17.81 -15.38
C GLN A 64 8.52 16.83 -14.87
N LYS A 65 8.39 15.65 -15.51
CA LYS A 65 7.51 14.58 -15.02
C LYS A 65 7.87 14.16 -13.60
N GLN A 66 9.16 13.94 -13.32
CA GLN A 66 9.61 13.57 -11.97
C GLN A 66 9.21 14.64 -10.93
N VAL A 67 9.44 15.92 -11.22
CA VAL A 67 9.05 17.01 -10.31
C VAL A 67 7.53 17.04 -10.05
N LEU A 68 6.72 16.81 -11.08
CA LEU A 68 5.25 16.76 -10.93
C LEU A 68 4.81 15.55 -10.10
N LEU A 69 5.40 14.38 -10.34
CA LEU A 69 5.11 13.15 -9.59
C LEU A 69 5.52 13.29 -8.12
N ASP A 70 6.69 13.88 -7.83
CA ASP A 70 7.17 14.14 -6.47
C ASP A 70 6.21 15.07 -5.73
N THR A 71 5.83 16.19 -6.38
CA THR A 71 4.91 17.18 -5.79
C THR A 71 3.53 16.58 -5.54
N TYR A 72 2.99 15.85 -6.53
CA TYR A 72 1.70 15.19 -6.41
C TYR A 72 1.70 14.16 -5.27
N THR A 73 2.74 13.34 -5.19
CA THR A 73 2.88 12.33 -4.13
C THR A 73 2.95 12.97 -2.75
N SER A 74 3.71 14.06 -2.59
CA SER A 74 3.78 14.80 -1.33
C SER A 74 2.41 15.33 -0.87
N PHE A 75 1.56 15.79 -1.80
CA PHE A 75 0.21 16.24 -1.43
C PHE A 75 -0.70 15.10 -1.01
N VAL A 76 -0.63 13.94 -1.68
CA VAL A 76 -1.42 12.76 -1.31
C VAL A 76 -1.03 12.29 0.09
N GLU A 77 0.27 12.10 0.33
CA GLU A 77 0.80 11.69 1.64
C GLU A 77 0.43 12.68 2.75
N HIS A 78 0.54 13.99 2.48
CA HIS A 78 0.16 15.01 3.45
C HIS A 78 -1.35 15.00 3.77
N ASN A 79 -2.20 14.72 2.78
CA ASN A 79 -3.65 14.63 2.98
C ASN A 79 -4.05 13.38 3.76
N GLU A 80 -3.38 12.24 3.51
CA GLU A 80 -3.56 11.01 4.29
C GLU A 80 -3.15 11.23 5.76
N ALA A 81 -1.97 11.82 5.98
CA ALA A 81 -1.49 12.14 7.33
C ALA A 81 -2.41 13.15 8.06
N ALA A 82 -2.99 14.12 7.34
CA ALA A 82 -3.97 15.06 7.90
C ALA A 82 -5.32 14.39 8.21
N GLY A 83 -5.71 13.38 7.42
CA GLY A 83 -6.93 12.59 7.64
C GLY A 83 -6.86 11.70 8.88
N GLU A 84 -5.71 11.10 9.16
CA GLU A 84 -5.49 10.24 10.35
C GLU A 84 -5.51 11.03 11.68
N GLY A 85 -5.18 12.33 11.66
CA GLY A 85 -5.16 13.19 12.85
C GLY A 85 -6.53 13.50 13.48
N THR A 86 -7.64 13.11 12.86
CA THR A 86 -9.00 13.40 13.36
C THR A 86 -9.63 12.22 14.13
N ALA A 87 -9.02 11.03 14.12
CA ALA A 87 -9.60 9.83 14.74
C ALA A 87 -9.35 9.71 16.27
N CYS A 88 -8.56 10.62 16.87
CA CYS A 88 -8.31 10.65 18.31
C CYS A 88 -9.18 11.71 19.01
N VAL A 89 -10.50 11.58 18.93
CA VAL A 89 -11.42 12.27 19.86
C VAL A 89 -12.10 11.19 20.68
N ASP A 90 -11.55 10.96 21.87
CA ASP A 90 -12.06 10.07 22.91
C ASP A 90 -13.37 10.63 23.48
N PRO A 91 -14.50 9.90 23.49
CA PRO A 91 -15.68 10.30 24.21
C PRO A 91 -15.78 9.53 25.53
N GLY A 92 -15.21 10.11 26.60
CA GLY A 92 -15.73 10.00 27.98
C GLY A 92 -15.38 8.76 28.78
#